data_AF-A0A0B8NCN7-F1
#
_entry.id   AF-A0A0B8NCN7-F1
#
_cell.length_a   1.000
_cell.length_b   1.000
_cell.length_c   1.000
_cell.angle_alpha   90.00
_cell.angle_beta   90.00
_cell.angle_gamma   90.00
#
_symmetry.space_group_name_H-M   'P 1'
#
loop_
_entity.id
_entity.type
_entity.pdbx_description
1 polymer ?
#
loop_
_entity_poly.entity_id
_entity_poly.type
_entity_poly.pdbx_seq_one_letter_code
_entity_poly.pdbx_strand_id
1 'polypeptide(L)'
;MSQDTEPKRPVDPETSAVSAEPQVKTVSLKLSTLLISGAAVLLIGALVWVAVLWQSARGALNDRDAQAANDKHAEQIASDYAIGAANLNYADFNAWTARLKSNTTPALANKFDATSSKLQQILVPLKWTSSPTLLSSQVINRDNGVYKVNVYLNVNSTNAQNPDGVLTTVYYTVNVDPKEWKVTDVGGIDLPLPRQ
;
A
#
# COMPACT_ATOMS: atom_id res chain seq x y z
N MET A 1 54.38 -6.47 115.90
CA MET A 1 55.46 -6.44 114.89
C MET A 1 54.83 -6.82 113.56
N SER A 2 54.39 -5.80 112.81
CA SER A 2 54.88 -5.43 111.45
C SER A 2 54.05 -6.14 110.36
N GLN A 3 53.15 -5.46 109.61
CA GLN A 3 53.41 -4.55 108.46
C GLN A 3 54.24 -5.28 107.38
N ASP A 4 53.92 -5.35 106.09
CA ASP A 4 53.06 -4.70 105.08
C ASP A 4 52.91 -5.79 103.95
N THR A 5 52.10 -5.75 102.90
CA THR A 5 51.94 -4.69 101.89
C THR A 5 50.72 -5.00 101.00
N GLU A 6 50.00 -3.94 100.64
CA GLU A 6 48.98 -3.89 99.58
C GLU A 6 49.62 -4.01 98.16
N PRO A 7 48.84 -4.14 97.06
CA PRO A 7 48.46 -2.89 96.38
C PRO A 7 47.06 -2.88 95.70
N LYS A 8 46.41 -1.72 95.84
CA LYS A 8 45.68 -0.92 94.81
C LYS A 8 44.29 -1.36 94.31
N ARG A 9 43.29 -0.63 94.83
CA ARG A 9 41.95 -0.31 94.27
C ARG A 9 42.06 0.61 93.02
N PRO A 10 41.02 0.78 92.16
CA PRO A 10 39.77 1.52 92.51
C PRO A 10 38.47 0.91 91.90
N VAL A 11 37.35 0.77 92.63
CA VAL A 11 36.17 1.68 92.73
C VAL A 11 35.57 2.12 91.38
N ASP A 12 34.33 1.64 91.15
CA ASP A 12 33.38 1.91 90.07
C ASP A 12 32.99 3.39 89.87
N PRO A 13 32.29 3.72 88.77
CA PRO A 13 30.88 4.08 88.94
C PRO A 13 29.93 3.64 87.80
N GLU A 14 28.72 3.25 88.24
CA GLU A 14 27.37 3.52 87.71
C GLU A 14 27.13 3.94 86.23
N THR A 15 26.05 3.36 85.68
CA THR A 15 25.16 3.87 84.62
C THR A 15 25.52 3.59 83.15
N SER A 16 24.81 2.63 82.54
CA SER A 16 23.91 2.86 81.40
C SER A 16 23.39 1.54 80.83
N ALA A 17 22.10 1.30 80.98
CA ALA A 17 21.37 0.33 80.16
C ALA A 17 21.36 0.83 78.72
N VAL A 18 21.83 0.01 77.77
CA VAL A 18 21.45 0.11 76.36
C VAL A 18 21.30 -1.30 75.79
N SER A 19 20.07 -1.79 75.75
CA SER A 19 19.66 -2.81 74.79
C SER A 19 19.85 -2.25 73.38
N ALA A 20 20.56 -2.96 72.51
CA ALA A 20 20.58 -2.72 71.08
C ALA A 20 20.08 -3.99 70.37
N GLU A 21 18.76 -4.17 70.32
CA GLU A 21 18.08 -5.14 69.46
C GLU A 21 17.93 -4.57 68.03
N PRO A 22 17.84 -5.44 67.01
CA PRO A 22 17.95 -5.05 65.62
C PRO A 22 16.72 -4.24 65.20
N GLN A 23 16.94 -3.02 64.73
CA GLN A 23 15.90 -2.19 64.12
C GLN A 23 15.56 -2.77 62.74
N VAL A 24 14.68 -3.77 62.73
CA VAL A 24 13.97 -4.18 61.53
C VAL A 24 13.09 -3.00 61.14
N LYS A 25 13.47 -2.27 60.08
CA LYS A 25 12.65 -1.20 59.51
C LYS A 25 11.40 -1.80 58.90
N THR A 26 10.33 -1.90 59.70
CA THR A 26 9.01 -2.33 59.24
C THR A 26 8.39 -1.18 58.45
N VAL A 27 8.39 -1.31 57.12
CA VAL A 27 7.69 -0.36 56.25
C VAL A 27 6.21 -0.71 56.28
N SER A 28 5.43 0.03 57.08
CA SER A 28 3.98 -0.07 57.12
C SER A 28 3.39 0.57 55.85
N LEU A 29 3.39 -0.15 54.72
CA LEU A 29 2.63 0.30 53.55
C LEU A 29 1.14 0.24 53.91
N LYS A 30 0.48 1.40 53.92
CA LYS A 30 -0.98 1.47 54.07
C LYS A 30 -1.59 0.68 52.91
N LEU A 31 -2.46 -0.28 53.21
CA LEU A 31 -3.18 -1.08 52.23
C LEU A 31 -3.87 -0.20 51.16
N SER A 32 -4.29 1.00 51.55
CA SER A 32 -4.81 2.06 50.69
C SER A 32 -3.83 2.49 49.58
N THR A 33 -2.54 2.59 49.89
CA THR A 33 -1.48 2.96 48.93
C THR A 33 -1.20 1.83 47.94
N LEU A 34 -1.30 0.57 48.38
CA LEU A 34 -1.22 -0.60 47.51
C LEU A 34 -2.41 -0.70 46.55
N LEU A 35 -3.62 -0.41 47.03
CA LEU A 35 -4.83 -0.38 46.18
C LEU A 35 -4.78 0.75 45.14
N ILE A 36 -4.37 1.96 45.54
CA ILE A 36 -4.25 3.10 44.62
C ILE A 36 -3.17 2.85 43.57
N SER A 37 -2.02 2.31 43.96
CA SER A 37 -0.94 1.99 43.01
C SER A 37 -1.33 0.86 42.05
N GLY A 38 -2.01 -0.19 42.53
CA GLY A 38 -2.56 -1.24 41.67
C GLY A 38 -3.59 -0.71 40.67
N ALA A 39 -4.52 0.14 41.12
CA ALA A 39 -5.49 0.79 40.25
C ALA A 39 -4.81 1.72 39.22
N ALA A 40 -3.78 2.47 39.63
CA ALA A 40 -3.03 3.34 38.74
C ALA A 40 -2.28 2.54 37.65
N VAL A 41 -1.65 1.42 38.00
CA VAL A 41 -0.96 0.55 37.03
C VAL A 41 -1.96 -0.05 36.03
N LEU A 42 -3.12 -0.51 36.50
CA LEU A 42 -4.18 -1.01 35.62
C LEU A 42 -4.70 0.08 34.66
N LEU A 43 -4.90 1.30 35.15
CA LEU A 43 -5.32 2.43 34.32
C LEU A 43 -4.27 2.78 33.26
N ILE A 44 -3.00 2.83 33.63
CA ILE A 44 -1.90 3.08 32.69
C ILE A 44 -1.82 1.96 31.64
N GLY A 45 -1.94 0.71 32.07
CA GLY A 45 -1.99 -0.45 31.18
C GLY A 45 -3.13 -0.35 30.17
N ALA A 46 -4.34 0.01 30.63
CA ALA A 46 -5.50 0.22 29.77
C ALA A 46 -5.28 1.37 28.76
N LEU A 47 -4.72 2.49 29.19
CA LEU A 47 -4.39 3.63 28.33
C LEU A 47 -3.39 3.26 27.23
N VAL A 48 -2.31 2.55 27.58
CA VAL A 48 -1.33 2.05 26.61
C VAL A 48 -2.01 1.10 25.62
N TRP A 49 -2.86 0.20 26.10
CA TRP A 49 -3.56 -0.75 25.25
C TRP A 49 -4.49 -0.06 24.25
N VAL A 50 -5.27 0.92 24.72
CA VAL A 50 -6.15 1.74 23.88
C VAL A 50 -5.35 2.54 22.86
N ALA A 51 -4.21 3.13 23.25
CA ALA A 51 -3.35 3.87 22.34
C ALA A 51 -2.78 2.98 21.22
N VAL A 52 -2.35 1.76 21.54
CA VAL A 52 -1.87 0.77 20.56
C VAL A 52 -3.00 0.35 19.61
N LEU A 53 -4.18 0.02 20.14
CA LEU A 53 -5.34 -0.36 19.33
C LEU A 53 -5.75 0.79 18.40
N TRP A 54 -5.80 2.02 18.90
CA TRP A 54 -6.13 3.20 18.11
C TRP A 54 -5.12 3.44 16.99
N GLN A 55 -3.82 3.35 17.28
CA GLN A 55 -2.78 3.51 16.27
C GLN A 55 -2.85 2.41 15.20
N SER A 56 -3.14 1.17 15.59
CA SER A 56 -3.30 0.06 14.65
C SER A 56 -4.53 0.24 13.74
N ALA A 57 -5.66 0.67 14.30
CA ALA A 57 -6.87 0.95 13.55
C ALA A 57 -6.66 2.12 12.58
N ARG A 58 -5.96 3.17 13.02
CA ARG A 58 -5.61 4.31 12.17
C ARG A 58 -4.67 3.90 11.03
N GLY A 59 -3.69 3.04 11.30
CA GLY A 59 -2.81 2.47 10.29
C GLY A 59 -3.59 1.70 9.23
N ALA A 60 -4.48 0.78 9.67
CA ALA A 60 -5.30 -0.01 8.76
C ALA A 60 -6.23 0.84 7.87
N LEU A 61 -6.76 1.95 8.39
CA LEU A 61 -7.55 2.91 7.58
C LEU A 61 -6.68 3.62 6.55
N ASN A 62 -5.53 4.15 6.96
CA ASN A 62 -4.61 4.82 6.05
C ASN A 62 -4.12 3.89 4.92
N ASP A 63 -3.82 2.63 5.24
CA ASP A 63 -3.37 1.65 4.25
C ASP A 63 -4.48 1.32 3.23
N ARG A 64 -5.74 1.22 3.69
CA ARG A 64 -6.89 1.02 2.81
C ARG A 64 -7.14 2.22 1.89
N ASP A 65 -7.05 3.43 2.43
CA ASP A 65 -7.25 4.65 1.65
C ASP A 65 -6.13 4.81 0.60
N ALA A 66 -4.88 4.54 0.98
CA ALA A 66 -3.74 4.54 0.07
C ALA A 66 -3.91 3.48 -1.03
N GLN A 67 -4.37 2.28 -0.69
CA GLN A 67 -4.64 1.24 -1.67
C GLN A 67 -5.75 1.64 -2.64
N ALA A 68 -6.86 2.19 -2.14
CA ALA A 68 -7.96 2.64 -2.98
C ALA A 68 -7.53 3.79 -3.92
N ALA A 69 -6.68 4.71 -3.44
CA ALA A 69 -6.11 5.76 -4.27
C ALA A 69 -5.21 5.18 -5.39
N ASN A 70 -4.35 4.21 -5.06
CA ASN A 70 -3.50 3.54 -6.03
C ASN A 70 -4.31 2.74 -7.06
N ASP A 71 -5.39 2.08 -6.64
CA ASP A 71 -6.31 1.39 -7.55
C ASP A 71 -6.90 2.37 -8.57
N LYS A 72 -7.41 3.51 -8.09
CA LYS A 72 -7.97 4.56 -8.95
C LYS A 72 -6.93 5.12 -9.91
N HIS A 73 -5.70 5.28 -9.44
CA HIS A 73 -4.62 5.75 -10.30
C HIS A 73 -4.24 4.73 -11.38
N ALA A 74 -4.16 3.45 -11.04
CA ALA A 74 -3.95 2.38 -12.00
C ALA A 74 -5.10 2.30 -13.03
N GLU A 75 -6.35 2.44 -12.58
CA GLU A 75 -7.53 2.50 -13.45
C GLU A 75 -7.46 3.66 -14.44
N GLN A 76 -7.02 4.84 -14.00
CA GLN A 76 -6.83 6.00 -14.88
C GLN A 76 -5.77 5.74 -15.95
N ILE A 77 -4.56 5.31 -15.54
CA ILE A 77 -3.46 5.02 -16.47
C ILE A 77 -3.89 3.98 -17.51
N ALA A 78 -4.56 2.91 -17.07
CA ALA A 78 -5.06 1.87 -17.95
C ALA A 78 -6.14 2.39 -18.91
N SER A 79 -7.06 3.23 -18.42
CA SER A 79 -8.11 3.84 -19.23
C SER A 79 -7.54 4.76 -20.30
N ASP A 80 -6.61 5.63 -19.92
CA ASP A 80 -5.95 6.56 -20.85
C ASP A 80 -5.19 5.81 -21.95
N TYR A 81 -4.49 4.73 -21.57
CA TYR A 81 -3.82 3.88 -22.53
C TYR A 81 -4.82 3.18 -23.47
N ALA A 82 -5.88 2.56 -22.95
CA ALA A 82 -6.86 1.84 -23.75
C ALA A 82 -7.64 2.78 -24.71
N ILE A 83 -7.99 3.98 -24.24
CA ILE A 83 -8.57 5.05 -25.07
C ILE A 83 -7.57 5.45 -26.16
N GLY A 84 -6.30 5.66 -25.82
CA GLY A 84 -5.25 5.97 -26.79
C GLY A 84 -5.08 4.88 -27.86
N ALA A 85 -5.13 3.61 -27.45
CA ALA A 85 -5.04 2.46 -28.33
C ALA A 85 -6.23 2.36 -29.30
N ALA A 86 -7.45 2.54 -28.79
CA ALA A 86 -8.67 2.45 -29.58
C ALA A 86 -8.99 3.72 -30.38
N ASN A 87 -8.31 4.85 -30.12
CA ASN A 87 -8.47 6.11 -30.85
C ASN A 87 -7.45 6.24 -31.98
N LEU A 88 -7.79 5.68 -33.13
CA LEU A 88 -6.91 5.56 -34.29
C LEU A 88 -7.45 6.41 -35.44
N ASN A 89 -6.57 7.16 -36.12
CA ASN A 89 -6.84 7.67 -37.44
C ASN A 89 -5.71 7.24 -38.37
N TYR A 90 -6.04 6.59 -39.48
CA TYR A 90 -5.01 6.11 -40.42
C TYR A 90 -4.11 7.24 -40.94
N ALA A 91 -4.64 8.48 -41.04
CA ALA A 91 -3.91 9.63 -41.52
C ALA A 91 -2.83 10.13 -40.52
N ASP A 92 -2.96 9.81 -39.24
CA ASP A 92 -2.04 10.20 -38.17
C ASP A 92 -1.31 9.02 -37.54
N PHE A 93 -1.20 7.89 -38.25
CA PHE A 93 -0.68 6.61 -37.74
C PHE A 93 0.65 6.72 -36.96
N ASN A 94 1.59 7.53 -37.45
CA ASN A 94 2.88 7.73 -36.78
C ASN A 94 2.73 8.46 -35.44
N ALA A 95 1.82 9.43 -35.36
CA ALA A 95 1.51 10.13 -34.11
C ALA A 95 0.76 9.20 -33.15
N TRP A 96 -0.17 8.38 -33.65
CA TRP A 96 -0.85 7.36 -32.86
C TRP A 96 0.12 6.35 -32.24
N THR A 97 1.02 5.77 -33.02
CA THR A 97 2.05 4.84 -32.51
C THR A 97 3.03 5.51 -31.53
N ALA A 98 3.41 6.77 -31.75
CA ALA A 98 4.25 7.51 -30.80
C ALA A 98 3.54 7.71 -29.44
N ARG A 99 2.26 8.10 -29.45
CA ARG A 99 1.43 8.24 -28.24
C ARG A 99 1.28 6.92 -27.49
N LEU A 100 1.13 5.81 -28.21
CA LEU A 100 1.03 4.49 -27.58
C LEU A 100 2.31 4.09 -26.84
N LYS A 101 3.49 4.49 -27.34
CA LYS A 101 4.76 4.12 -26.72
C LYS A 101 5.14 5.00 -25.53
N SER A 102 4.70 6.25 -25.47
CA SER A 102 5.22 7.25 -24.52
C SER A 102 5.03 6.87 -23.04
N ASN A 103 3.91 6.21 -22.70
CA ASN A 103 3.58 5.81 -21.33
C ASN A 103 3.72 4.29 -21.10
N THR A 104 4.64 3.67 -21.83
CA THR A 104 4.89 2.23 -21.74
C THR A 104 6.32 1.92 -21.32
N THR A 105 6.52 0.69 -20.85
CA THR A 105 7.89 0.17 -20.66
C THR A 105 8.62 0.02 -22.00
N PRO A 106 9.97 0.06 -22.01
CA PRO A 106 10.75 -0.21 -23.22
C PRO A 106 10.41 -1.55 -23.88
N ALA A 107 10.11 -2.57 -23.06
CA ALA A 107 9.73 -3.90 -23.56
C ALA A 107 8.45 -3.84 -24.41
N LEU A 108 7.40 -3.15 -23.95
CA LEU A 108 6.16 -2.99 -24.71
C LEU A 108 6.35 -2.06 -25.92
N ALA A 109 7.07 -0.95 -25.76
CA ALA A 109 7.38 -0.05 -26.88
C ALA A 109 8.09 -0.78 -28.03
N ASN A 110 9.06 -1.65 -27.72
CA ASN A 110 9.78 -2.44 -28.72
C ASN A 110 8.86 -3.44 -29.45
N LYS A 111 7.82 -3.99 -28.80
CA LYS A 111 6.81 -4.84 -29.48
C LYS A 111 6.06 -4.04 -30.56
N PHE A 112 5.72 -2.79 -30.27
CA PHE A 112 5.10 -1.89 -31.25
C PHE A 112 6.07 -1.54 -32.38
N ASP A 113 7.33 -1.23 -32.09
CA ASP A 113 8.31 -0.91 -33.13
C ASP A 113 8.50 -2.08 -34.11
N ALA A 114 8.48 -3.32 -33.60
CA ALA A 114 8.59 -4.52 -34.43
C ALA A 114 7.36 -4.78 -35.33
N THR A 115 6.19 -4.22 -35.03
CA THR A 115 4.92 -4.55 -35.69
C THR A 115 4.24 -3.37 -36.39
N SER A 116 4.65 -2.13 -36.10
CA SER A 116 4.00 -0.91 -36.60
C SER A 116 3.94 -0.84 -38.12
N SER A 117 5.01 -1.22 -38.82
CA SER A 117 5.04 -1.19 -40.29
C SER A 117 4.00 -2.13 -40.91
N LYS A 118 3.81 -3.32 -40.35
CA LYS A 118 2.80 -4.29 -40.80
C LYS A 118 1.38 -3.78 -40.52
N LEU A 119 1.15 -3.20 -39.33
CA LEU A 119 -0.13 -2.60 -39.00
C LEU A 119 -0.47 -1.44 -39.95
N GLN A 120 0.50 -0.59 -40.28
CA GLN A 120 0.30 0.53 -41.20
C GLN A 120 -0.12 0.05 -42.60
N GLN A 121 0.52 -1.01 -43.10
CA GLN A 121 0.19 -1.61 -44.41
C GLN A 121 -1.23 -2.16 -44.47
N ILE A 122 -1.84 -2.47 -43.33
CA ILE A 122 -3.22 -2.94 -43.24
C ILE A 122 -4.19 -1.76 -43.05
N LEU A 123 -3.91 -0.89 -42.07
CA LEU A 123 -4.86 0.14 -41.63
C LEU A 123 -4.98 1.31 -42.59
N VAL A 124 -3.88 1.72 -43.24
CA VAL A 124 -3.87 2.88 -44.15
C VAL A 124 -4.70 2.63 -45.42
N PRO A 125 -4.54 1.50 -46.15
CA PRO A 125 -5.37 1.22 -47.32
C PRO A 125 -6.85 1.07 -46.98
N LEU A 126 -7.16 0.51 -45.79
CA LEU A 126 -8.53 0.40 -45.29
C LEU A 126 -9.12 1.76 -44.90
N LYS A 127 -8.31 2.82 -44.80
CA LYS A 127 -8.71 4.12 -44.23
C LYS A 127 -9.36 3.97 -42.85
N TRP A 128 -8.80 3.07 -42.02
CA TRP A 128 -9.37 2.76 -40.72
C TRP A 128 -9.33 3.98 -39.80
N THR A 129 -10.47 4.33 -39.22
CA THR A 129 -10.58 5.35 -38.19
C THR A 129 -11.47 4.83 -37.07
N SER A 130 -11.11 5.05 -35.82
CA SER A 130 -11.89 4.63 -34.67
C SER A 130 -11.90 5.68 -33.56
N SER A 131 -13.04 5.82 -32.89
CA SER A 131 -13.25 6.77 -31.80
C SER A 131 -13.87 6.04 -30.61
N PRO A 132 -13.13 5.92 -29.48
CA PRO A 132 -13.61 5.21 -28.31
C PRO A 132 -14.32 6.13 -27.32
N THR A 133 -15.23 5.53 -26.56
CA THR A 133 -15.85 6.08 -25.37
C THR A 133 -15.66 5.08 -24.23
N LEU A 134 -15.11 5.54 -23.10
CA LEU A 134 -14.93 4.71 -21.91
C LEU A 134 -16.29 4.31 -21.33
N LEU A 135 -16.48 3.01 -21.10
CA LEU A 135 -17.62 2.50 -20.34
C LEU A 135 -17.26 2.33 -18.88
N SER A 136 -16.19 1.59 -18.60
CA SER A 136 -15.71 1.34 -17.25
C SER A 136 -14.25 0.88 -17.26
N SER A 137 -13.60 1.03 -16.12
CA SER A 137 -12.32 0.41 -15.82
C SER A 137 -12.32 -0.10 -14.38
N GLN A 138 -11.69 -1.25 -14.16
CA GLN A 138 -11.63 -1.88 -12.85
C GLN A 138 -10.34 -2.67 -12.66
N VAL A 139 -9.67 -2.48 -11.52
CA VAL A 139 -8.60 -3.38 -11.08
C VAL A 139 -9.20 -4.76 -10.78
N ILE A 140 -8.82 -5.77 -11.56
CA ILE A 140 -9.28 -7.16 -11.37
C ILE A 140 -8.31 -7.96 -10.51
N ASN A 141 -7.02 -7.62 -10.53
CA ASN A 141 -6.01 -8.31 -9.76
C ASN A 141 -4.76 -7.44 -9.53
N ARG A 142 -3.96 -7.79 -8.52
CA ARG A 142 -2.69 -7.18 -8.15
C ARG A 142 -1.64 -8.29 -7.99
N ASP A 143 -1.23 -8.91 -9.09
CA ASP A 143 -0.28 -10.02 -9.07
C ASP A 143 1.16 -9.50 -9.05
N ASN A 144 1.99 -10.01 -8.12
CA ASN A 144 3.42 -9.67 -8.04
C ASN A 144 3.70 -8.14 -7.98
N GLY A 145 2.75 -7.38 -7.44
CA GLY A 145 2.82 -5.91 -7.37
C GLY A 145 2.44 -5.18 -8.67
N VAL A 146 1.98 -5.87 -9.71
CA VAL A 146 1.48 -5.26 -10.95
C VAL A 146 -0.05 -5.20 -10.92
N TYR A 147 -0.61 -4.03 -11.23
CA TYR A 147 -2.06 -3.84 -11.35
C TYR A 147 -2.55 -4.40 -12.68
N LYS A 148 -3.46 -5.37 -12.64
CA LYS A 148 -4.19 -5.85 -13.82
C LYS A 148 -5.54 -5.15 -13.85
N VAL A 149 -5.76 -4.33 -14.86
CA VAL A 149 -6.96 -3.51 -15.03
C VAL A 149 -7.72 -3.96 -16.27
N ASN A 150 -8.99 -4.29 -16.13
CA ASN A 150 -9.87 -4.44 -17.27
C ASN A 150 -10.49 -3.09 -17.63
N VAL A 151 -10.46 -2.73 -18.91
CA VAL A 151 -11.04 -1.50 -19.44
C VAL A 151 -12.01 -1.85 -20.55
N TYR A 152 -13.25 -1.39 -20.45
CA TYR A 152 -14.30 -1.61 -21.43
C TYR A 152 -14.59 -0.33 -22.19
N LEU A 153 -14.60 -0.40 -23.52
CA LEU A 153 -14.84 0.74 -24.39
C LEU A 153 -15.95 0.43 -25.40
N ASN A 154 -16.77 1.43 -25.68
CA ASN A 154 -17.53 1.47 -26.92
C ASN A 154 -16.68 2.16 -27.99
N VAL A 155 -16.52 1.55 -29.15
CA VAL A 155 -15.68 2.07 -30.23
C VAL A 155 -16.49 2.17 -31.49
N ASN A 156 -16.68 3.40 -31.97
CA ASN A 156 -17.21 3.64 -33.30
C ASN A 156 -16.06 3.59 -34.30
N SER A 157 -16.12 2.70 -35.28
CA SER A 157 -15.07 2.53 -36.28
C SER A 157 -15.60 2.65 -37.70
N THR A 158 -14.87 3.33 -38.57
CA THR A 158 -15.16 3.48 -40.00
C THR A 158 -13.98 2.98 -40.84
N ASN A 159 -14.27 2.62 -42.09
CA ASN A 159 -13.25 2.28 -43.08
C ASN A 159 -13.77 2.59 -44.50
N ALA A 160 -12.94 2.37 -45.52
CA ALA A 160 -13.26 2.67 -46.91
C ALA A 160 -14.46 1.91 -47.48
N GLN A 161 -14.78 0.72 -46.93
CA GLN A 161 -15.90 -0.11 -47.36
C GLN A 161 -17.19 0.18 -46.58
N ASN A 162 -17.07 0.60 -45.32
CA ASN A 162 -18.18 0.93 -44.45
C ASN A 162 -18.01 2.33 -43.84
N PRO A 163 -18.33 3.39 -44.59
CA PRO A 163 -18.11 4.77 -44.16
C PRO A 163 -19.09 5.20 -43.05
N ASP A 164 -20.27 4.59 -42.98
CA ASP A 164 -21.28 4.87 -41.94
C ASP A 164 -20.88 4.34 -40.56
N GLY A 165 -19.92 3.41 -40.54
CA GLY A 165 -19.27 2.91 -39.34
C GLY A 165 -19.99 1.75 -38.65
N VAL A 166 -19.33 1.23 -37.62
CA VAL A 166 -19.86 0.17 -36.74
C VAL A 166 -19.51 0.53 -35.31
N LEU A 167 -20.50 0.47 -34.43
CA LEU A 167 -20.30 0.54 -33.00
C LEU A 167 -20.03 -0.87 -32.46
N THR A 168 -18.89 -1.04 -31.78
CA THR A 168 -18.50 -2.30 -31.13
C THR A 168 -18.12 -2.06 -29.68
N THR A 169 -18.39 -3.03 -28.81
CA THR A 169 -17.87 -3.02 -27.44
C THR A 169 -16.64 -3.91 -27.39
N VAL A 170 -15.52 -3.34 -26.95
CA VAL A 170 -14.24 -4.05 -26.79
C VAL A 170 -13.81 -4.00 -25.33
N TYR A 171 -12.94 -4.92 -24.94
CA TYR A 171 -12.33 -4.91 -23.62
C TYR A 171 -10.82 -5.10 -23.75
N TYR A 172 -10.06 -4.42 -22.90
CA TYR A 172 -8.61 -4.53 -22.79
C TYR A 172 -8.24 -4.97 -21.39
N THR A 173 -7.23 -5.84 -21.26
CA THR A 173 -6.56 -6.12 -19.99
C THR A 173 -5.20 -5.45 -19.99
N VAL A 174 -5.04 -4.41 -19.17
CA VAL A 174 -3.86 -3.57 -19.11
C VAL A 174 -3.09 -3.85 -17.83
N ASN A 175 -1.79 -4.14 -17.94
CA ASN A 175 -0.91 -4.36 -16.81
C ASN A 175 -0.11 -3.08 -16.51
N VAL A 176 -0.30 -2.50 -15.32
CA VAL A 176 0.37 -1.27 -14.87
C VAL A 176 1.36 -1.58 -13.74
N ASP A 177 2.62 -1.19 -13.92
CA ASP A 177 3.65 -1.27 -12.87
C ASP A 177 3.55 -0.01 -11.98
N PRO A 178 3.26 -0.13 -10.69
CA PRO A 178 3.14 1.02 -9.79
C PRO A 178 4.48 1.64 -9.38
N LYS A 179 5.62 1.02 -9.73
CA LYS A 179 6.94 1.62 -9.45
C LYS A 179 7.21 2.80 -10.37
N GLU A 180 6.90 2.64 -11.66
CA GLU A 180 7.08 3.68 -12.68
C GLU A 180 5.76 4.28 -13.17
N TRP A 181 4.63 3.72 -12.76
CA TRP A 181 3.28 4.07 -13.25
C TRP A 181 3.18 3.98 -14.78
N LYS A 182 3.74 2.91 -15.34
CA LYS A 182 3.76 2.64 -16.78
C LYS A 182 3.03 1.37 -17.14
N VAL A 183 2.50 1.36 -18.36
CA VAL A 183 1.92 0.16 -18.95
C VAL A 183 3.04 -0.80 -19.37
N THR A 184 3.00 -2.00 -18.82
CA THR A 184 4.01 -3.04 -19.01
C THR A 184 3.63 -4.03 -20.11
N ASP A 185 2.33 -4.31 -20.23
CA ASP A 185 1.78 -5.23 -21.21
C ASP A 185 0.29 -4.96 -21.36
N VAL A 186 -0.24 -5.25 -22.54
CA VAL A 186 -1.67 -5.18 -22.82
C VAL A 186 -2.09 -6.45 -23.54
N GLY A 187 -3.14 -7.07 -23.02
CA GLY A 187 -3.84 -8.19 -23.63
C GLY A 187 -5.33 -7.89 -23.74
N GLY A 188 -6.12 -8.91 -24.08
CA GLY A 188 -7.55 -8.74 -24.31
C GLY A 188 -7.86 -8.42 -25.77
N ILE A 189 -7.71 -9.42 -26.62
CA ILE A 189 -8.65 -9.66 -27.71
C ILE A 189 -9.06 -11.14 -27.56
N ASP A 190 -9.69 -11.49 -26.44
CA ASP A 190 -10.52 -12.70 -26.40
C ASP A 190 -11.87 -12.26 -26.98
N LEU A 191 -11.93 -12.09 -28.31
CA LEU A 191 -13.21 -12.15 -28.97
C LEU A 191 -13.80 -13.49 -28.56
N PRO A 192 -14.94 -13.57 -27.85
CA PRO A 192 -15.60 -14.85 -27.68
C PRO A 192 -15.81 -15.39 -29.10
N LEU A 193 -15.03 -16.41 -29.47
CA LEU A 193 -15.23 -17.09 -30.74
C LEU A 193 -16.70 -17.51 -30.76
N PRO A 194 -17.45 -17.25 -31.84
CA PRO A 194 -18.78 -17.82 -31.97
C PRO A 194 -18.63 -19.33 -31.76
N ARG A 195 -19.33 -19.85 -30.75
CA ARG A 195 -19.41 -21.30 -30.54
C ARG A 195 -19.98 -21.89 -31.83
N GLN A 196 -19.19 -22.73 -32.48
CA GLN A 196 -19.62 -23.51 -33.64
C GLN A 196 -20.68 -24.52 -33.21
#